data_AF-A0A954KS36-F1
#
_entry.id   AF-A0A954KS36-F1
#
_cell.length_a   1.000
_cell.length_b   1.000
_cell.length_c   1.000
_cell.angle_alpha   90.00
_cell.angle_beta   90.00
_cell.angle_gamma   90.00
#
_symmetry.space_group_name_H-M   'P 1'
#
loop_
_entity.id
_entity.type
_entity.pdbx_description
1 polymer ?
#
loop_
_entity_poly.entity_id
_entity_poly.type
_entity_poly.pdbx_seq_one_letter_code
_entity_poly.pdbx_strand_id
1 'polypeptide(L)'
;MIISTFSARIRFVLTGFCFTGLLCVFPLDGLAEEKEELKPIQFEEPKLDHPVNYEEEIYPILEEKCIACHNVSVDESDLNLEELETILKGGRRGPGLVPNKPEESLIFQVAARHKEPFMPPLPNEIEAEELTPLELGLIRQWILEGATSDGTARQVQLAWQPLPAHLQAIYTVKLSPWGRYVAAGRANRVSIFEIGTQSEIAQLSDPSLAELQNEGNPFYQGNVAHRDFVQALAFSPDGRTLASAGYRVIKLWKRADQPLVGQFELPQEIVSITANSETRQAAVALADHSIVLVQLSDGQIVKTLTGHTDQVNQLTYISENQLASVSNDRTLRLWNTAEGTPSGQLEAATALTNVLTGPDGTLYTTDAEGKVQVWTKADNGYQVS
;
A
#
# COMPACT_ATOMS: atom_id res chain seq x y z
N MET A 1 -23.33 -27.59 2.01
CA MET A 1 -22.80 -27.27 3.36
C MET A 1 -21.78 -28.35 3.72
N ILE A 2 -20.52 -28.13 3.37
CA ILE A 2 -19.37 -28.94 3.80
C ILE A 2 -18.27 -27.91 4.07
N ILE A 3 -17.99 -27.67 5.35
CA ILE A 3 -16.95 -26.76 5.82
C ILE A 3 -15.74 -27.64 6.13
N SER A 4 -14.67 -27.54 5.33
CA SER A 4 -13.39 -28.14 5.67
C SER A 4 -12.54 -27.09 6.39
N THR A 5 -12.36 -27.25 7.68
CA THR A 5 -11.45 -26.46 8.50
C THR A 5 -10.04 -27.08 8.42
N PHE A 6 -9.10 -26.36 7.81
CA PHE A 6 -7.68 -26.67 7.94
C PHE A 6 -7.11 -25.86 9.12
N SER A 7 -6.74 -26.56 10.19
CA SER A 7 -5.97 -26.02 11.32
C SER A 7 -4.49 -26.28 11.06
N ALA A 8 -3.73 -25.25 10.69
CA ALA A 8 -2.27 -25.30 10.67
C ALA A 8 -1.74 -24.92 12.06
N ARG A 9 -1.20 -25.90 12.78
CA ARG A 9 -0.46 -25.67 14.04
C ARG A 9 0.95 -25.17 13.70
N ILE A 10 1.23 -23.90 13.96
CA ILE A 10 2.59 -23.35 13.95
C ILE A 10 3.28 -23.78 15.25
N ARG A 11 4.33 -24.61 15.13
CA ARG A 11 5.24 -24.92 16.24
C ARG A 11 6.24 -23.76 16.38
N PHE A 12 6.18 -23.04 17.49
CA PHE A 12 7.27 -22.18 17.93
C PHE A 12 8.44 -23.05 18.41
N VAL A 13 9.59 -22.93 17.76
CA VAL A 13 10.87 -23.44 18.28
C VAL A 13 11.48 -22.32 19.11
N LEU A 14 11.42 -22.46 20.44
CA LEU A 14 12.15 -21.62 21.38
C LEU A 14 13.62 -22.05 21.37
N THR A 15 14.48 -21.33 20.65
CA THR A 15 15.93 -21.37 20.86
C THR A 15 16.25 -20.49 22.06
N GLY A 16 16.52 -21.12 23.21
CA GLY A 16 17.00 -20.44 24.41
C GLY A 16 18.42 -19.92 24.20
N PHE A 17 18.59 -18.59 24.26
CA PHE A 17 19.90 -17.97 24.45
C PHE A 17 20.15 -17.81 25.94
N CYS A 18 21.16 -18.51 26.44
CA CYS A 18 21.66 -18.42 27.80
C CYS A 18 22.51 -17.15 27.90
N PHE A 19 21.98 -16.08 28.49
CA PHE A 19 22.77 -14.91 28.88
C PHE A 19 23.36 -15.16 30.27
N THR A 20 24.67 -15.40 30.34
CA THR A 20 25.42 -15.40 31.59
C THR A 20 25.51 -13.96 32.11
N GLY A 21 24.83 -13.67 33.22
CA GLY A 21 24.85 -12.38 33.89
C GLY A 21 26.21 -12.08 34.53
N LEU A 22 26.75 -10.92 34.21
CA LEU A 22 27.83 -10.28 34.97
C LEU A 22 27.16 -9.31 35.96
N LEU A 23 27.09 -9.70 37.23
CA LEU A 23 26.61 -8.86 38.33
C LEU A 23 27.67 -7.79 38.64
N CYS A 24 27.48 -6.58 38.14
CA CYS A 24 28.17 -5.39 38.65
C CYS A 24 27.36 -4.85 39.83
N VAL A 25 27.91 -4.98 41.03
CA VAL A 25 27.39 -4.37 42.26
C VAL A 25 27.80 -2.90 42.24
N PHE A 26 26.84 -1.99 42.07
CA PHE A 26 27.01 -0.57 42.38
C PHE A 26 26.54 -0.31 43.82
N PRO A 27 27.21 0.54 44.60
CA PRO A 27 26.75 0.91 45.92
C PRO A 27 25.45 1.73 45.81
N LEU A 28 24.43 1.33 46.57
CA LEU A 28 23.26 2.17 46.82
C LEU A 28 23.69 3.32 47.74
N ASP A 29 24.03 4.47 47.15
CA ASP A 29 23.89 5.73 47.86
C ASP A 29 22.40 6.11 47.83
N GLY A 30 21.81 6.13 49.02
CA GLY A 30 20.42 6.53 49.23
C GLY A 30 20.23 7.99 48.83
N LEU A 31 19.63 8.20 47.65
CA LEU A 31 18.92 9.43 47.35
C LEU A 31 17.59 9.34 48.08
N ALA A 32 17.47 10.04 49.22
CA ALA A 32 16.17 10.41 49.72
C ALA A 32 15.50 11.26 48.63
N GLU A 33 14.44 10.75 48.01
CA GLU A 33 13.56 11.54 47.16
C GLU A 33 13.05 12.73 47.98
N GLU A 34 13.46 13.95 47.60
CA GLU A 34 12.71 15.15 47.99
C GLU A 34 11.30 14.97 47.45
N LYS A 35 10.32 14.72 48.34
CA LYS A 35 8.91 14.74 47.97
C LYS A 35 8.61 16.10 47.37
N GLU A 36 8.32 16.14 46.09
CA GLU A 36 7.89 17.33 45.38
C GLU A 36 6.59 17.83 46.04
N GLU A 37 6.71 18.90 46.83
CA GLU A 37 5.59 19.41 47.61
C GLU A 37 4.68 20.25 46.70
N LEU A 38 3.59 19.62 46.24
CA LEU A 38 2.58 20.27 45.40
C LEU A 38 1.95 21.45 46.16
N LYS A 39 2.07 22.65 45.59
CA LYS A 39 1.52 23.89 46.18
C LYS A 39 0.08 24.13 45.72
N PRO A 40 -0.78 24.75 46.58
CA PRO A 40 -2.10 25.23 46.18
C PRO A 40 -2.06 26.12 44.94
N ILE A 41 -3.02 25.92 44.05
CA ILE A 41 -3.21 26.75 42.84
C ILE A 41 -4.22 27.83 43.17
N GLN A 42 -3.80 29.10 43.09
CA GLN A 42 -4.71 30.22 43.28
C GLN A 42 -5.51 30.46 42.00
N PHE A 43 -6.84 30.48 42.10
CA PHE A 43 -7.72 30.73 40.95
C PHE A 43 -7.71 32.22 40.54
N GLU A 44 -7.98 32.46 39.26
CA GLU A 44 -8.25 33.78 38.68
C GLU A 44 -9.75 33.93 38.45
N GLU A 45 -10.35 35.08 38.77
CA GLU A 45 -11.77 35.31 38.50
C GLU A 45 -12.01 35.53 36.99
N PRO A 46 -12.86 34.71 36.34
CA PRO A 46 -13.12 34.85 34.91
C PRO A 46 -13.93 36.13 34.64
N LYS A 47 -13.58 36.84 33.56
CA LYS A 47 -14.27 38.07 33.13
C LYS A 47 -15.31 37.76 32.06
N LEU A 48 -16.43 37.19 32.47
CA LEU A 48 -17.54 36.81 31.58
C LEU A 48 -18.67 37.84 31.67
N ASP A 49 -19.37 38.06 30.56
CA ASP A 49 -20.61 38.84 30.48
C ASP A 49 -21.87 37.93 30.42
N HIS A 50 -21.68 36.63 30.58
CA HIS A 50 -22.68 35.56 30.58
C HIS A 50 -22.37 34.54 31.70
N PRO A 51 -23.36 33.73 32.13
CA PRO A 51 -23.11 32.57 33.00
C PRO A 51 -22.22 31.56 32.29
N VAL A 52 -21.42 30.82 33.05
CA VAL A 52 -20.50 29.81 32.52
C VAL A 52 -21.29 28.69 31.84
N ASN A 53 -20.99 28.44 30.57
CA ASN A 53 -21.59 27.36 29.80
C ASN A 53 -20.83 26.04 30.05
N TYR A 54 -21.53 25.01 30.52
CA TYR A 54 -20.90 23.73 30.79
C TYR A 54 -20.28 23.07 29.54
N GLU A 55 -21.00 23.04 28.42
CA GLU A 55 -20.56 22.34 27.20
C GLU A 55 -19.41 23.07 26.49
N GLU A 56 -19.40 24.40 26.53
CA GLU A 56 -18.40 25.22 25.85
C GLU A 56 -17.16 25.53 26.70
N GLU A 57 -17.32 25.67 28.03
CA GLU A 57 -16.26 26.19 28.90
C GLU A 57 -15.80 25.20 29.98
N ILE A 58 -16.63 24.24 30.41
CA ILE A 58 -16.27 23.30 31.49
C ILE A 58 -15.91 21.92 30.96
N TYR A 59 -16.76 21.33 30.10
CA TYR A 59 -16.55 20.00 29.57
C TYR A 59 -15.21 19.86 28.84
N PRO A 60 -14.74 20.81 28.00
CA PRO A 60 -13.44 20.71 27.37
C PRO A 60 -12.28 20.61 28.38
N ILE A 61 -12.37 21.33 29.50
CA ILE A 61 -11.37 21.27 30.59
C ILE A 61 -11.37 19.87 31.21
N LEU A 62 -12.56 19.31 31.49
CA LEU A 62 -12.68 17.96 32.06
C LEU A 62 -12.21 16.89 31.06
N GLU A 63 -12.56 17.02 29.79
CA GLU A 63 -12.18 16.12 28.69
C GLU A 63 -10.66 16.05 28.55
N GLU A 64 -10.00 17.19 28.55
CA GLU A 64 -8.56 17.29 28.40
C GLU A 64 -7.79 16.81 29.64
N LYS A 65 -8.26 17.17 30.85
CA LYS A 65 -7.43 17.08 32.07
C LYS A 65 -7.91 16.05 33.09
N CYS A 66 -9.11 15.50 32.96
CA CYS A 66 -9.70 14.65 33.99
C CYS A 66 -10.29 13.34 33.47
N ILE A 67 -10.93 13.35 32.30
CA ILE A 67 -11.67 12.19 31.77
C ILE A 67 -10.74 11.02 31.44
N ALA A 68 -9.46 11.26 31.12
CA ALA A 68 -8.49 10.18 30.88
C ALA A 68 -8.41 9.15 32.03
N CYS A 69 -8.52 9.61 33.28
CA CYS A 69 -8.57 8.75 34.48
C CYS A 69 -9.99 8.53 35.05
N HIS A 70 -10.91 9.46 34.81
CA HIS A 70 -12.25 9.45 35.40
C HIS A 70 -13.36 9.29 34.35
N ASN A 71 -13.29 8.21 33.57
CA ASN A 71 -14.30 7.80 32.58
C ASN A 71 -14.98 6.48 32.99
N VAL A 72 -16.01 6.06 32.24
CA VAL A 72 -16.73 4.79 32.48
C VAL A 72 -15.86 3.53 32.49
N SER A 73 -14.67 3.55 31.87
CA SER A 73 -13.80 2.37 31.75
C SER A 73 -12.69 2.30 32.80
N VAL A 74 -12.19 3.44 33.28
CA VAL A 74 -11.05 3.54 34.21
C VAL A 74 -11.51 3.92 35.63
N ASP A 75 -12.58 4.72 35.73
CA ASP A 75 -13.31 5.13 36.93
C ASP A 75 -12.50 5.26 38.23
N GLU A 76 -11.33 5.93 38.19
CA GLU A 76 -10.49 6.07 39.36
C GLU A 76 -11.27 6.68 40.54
N SER A 77 -11.19 6.04 41.71
CA SER A 77 -12.00 6.37 42.90
C SER A 77 -13.52 6.26 42.71
N ASP A 78 -13.99 5.41 41.78
CA ASP A 78 -15.39 5.27 41.35
C ASP A 78 -16.01 6.60 40.87
N LEU A 79 -15.20 7.47 40.27
CA LEU A 79 -15.62 8.78 39.76
C LEU A 79 -15.68 8.78 38.23
N ASN A 80 -16.85 9.10 37.67
CA ASN A 80 -17.04 9.33 36.24
C ASN A 80 -17.38 10.80 35.98
N LEU A 81 -16.57 11.46 35.16
CA LEU A 81 -16.69 12.87 34.79
C LEU A 81 -17.20 13.09 33.36
N GLU A 82 -17.68 12.05 32.67
CA GLU A 82 -18.22 12.14 31.31
C GLU A 82 -19.61 12.80 31.25
N GLU A 83 -20.39 12.72 32.34
CA GLU A 83 -21.77 13.19 32.41
C GLU A 83 -22.02 14.02 33.68
N LEU A 84 -22.76 15.13 33.58
CA LEU A 84 -23.02 16.01 34.73
C LEU A 84 -23.71 15.27 35.91
N GLU A 85 -24.60 14.33 35.62
CA GLU A 85 -25.28 13.54 36.65
C GLU A 85 -24.28 12.69 37.45
N THR A 86 -23.29 12.09 36.79
CA THR A 86 -22.27 11.27 37.46
C THR A 86 -21.28 12.14 38.22
N ILE A 87 -20.95 13.33 37.71
CA ILE A 87 -20.14 14.34 38.39
C ILE A 87 -20.79 14.76 39.72
N LEU A 88 -22.08 15.10 39.70
CA LEU A 88 -22.85 15.51 40.88
C LEU A 88 -22.88 14.40 41.93
N LYS A 89 -23.10 13.15 41.50
CA LYS A 89 -23.12 11.98 42.37
C LYS A 89 -21.76 11.74 43.05
N GLY A 90 -20.66 11.94 42.32
CA GLY A 90 -19.32 11.67 42.80
C GLY A 90 -19.00 10.18 42.94
N GLY A 91 -17.89 9.90 43.62
CA GLY A 91 -17.35 8.54 43.80
C GLY A 91 -17.16 8.17 45.28
N ARG A 92 -16.16 7.34 45.57
CA ARG A 92 -15.90 6.78 46.93
C ARG A 92 -15.72 7.83 48.02
N ARG A 93 -15.29 9.05 47.66
CA ARG A 93 -14.96 10.13 48.59
C ARG A 93 -16.09 11.14 48.80
N GLY A 94 -17.30 10.82 48.31
CA GLY A 94 -18.49 11.66 48.42
C GLY A 94 -18.84 12.36 47.11
N PRO A 95 -19.74 13.37 47.15
CA PRO A 95 -20.17 14.08 45.95
C PRO A 95 -18.97 14.74 45.26
N GLY A 96 -18.86 14.56 43.95
CA GLY A 96 -17.81 15.19 43.15
C GLY A 96 -18.01 16.70 43.09
N LEU A 97 -19.29 17.11 43.13
CA LEU A 97 -19.73 18.47 42.94
C LEU A 97 -20.92 18.79 43.87
N VAL A 98 -20.87 19.96 44.50
CA VAL A 98 -21.94 20.47 45.36
C VAL A 98 -22.38 21.84 44.80
N PRO A 99 -23.55 21.94 44.15
CA PRO A 99 -24.04 23.18 43.56
C PRO A 99 -24.01 24.37 44.52
N ASN A 100 -23.61 25.53 44.02
CA ASN A 100 -23.45 26.80 44.74
C ASN A 100 -22.34 26.80 45.81
N LYS A 101 -21.57 25.71 45.95
CA LYS A 101 -20.60 25.52 47.03
C LYS A 101 -19.26 24.96 46.52
N PRO A 102 -18.40 25.80 45.92
CA PRO A 102 -17.10 25.35 45.41
C PRO A 102 -16.23 24.77 46.52
N GLU A 103 -16.27 25.32 47.73
CA GLU A 103 -15.45 24.84 48.85
C GLU A 103 -15.90 23.48 49.41
N GLU A 104 -17.13 23.05 49.10
CA GLU A 104 -17.64 21.71 49.44
C GLU A 104 -17.53 20.73 48.25
N SER A 105 -17.15 21.21 47.06
CA SER A 105 -17.07 20.41 45.82
C SER A 105 -15.71 19.74 45.69
N LEU A 106 -15.69 18.41 45.68
CA LEU A 106 -14.43 17.65 45.70
C LEU A 106 -13.56 17.95 44.49
N ILE A 107 -14.13 18.05 43.29
CA ILE A 107 -13.40 18.35 42.04
C ILE A 107 -12.62 19.66 42.16
N PHE A 108 -13.22 20.71 42.71
CA PHE A 108 -12.55 21.98 42.93
C PHE A 108 -11.45 21.85 43.99
N GLN A 109 -11.73 21.19 45.12
CA GLN A 109 -10.77 21.07 46.23
C GLN A 109 -9.53 20.25 45.87
N VAL A 110 -9.68 19.17 45.10
CA VAL A 110 -8.54 18.32 44.72
C VAL A 110 -7.71 18.95 43.61
N ALA A 111 -8.36 19.62 42.64
CA ALA A 111 -7.67 20.28 41.53
C ALA A 111 -6.99 21.60 41.96
N ALA A 112 -7.59 22.35 42.89
CA ALA A 112 -6.95 23.51 43.54
C ALA A 112 -5.82 23.11 44.51
N ARG A 113 -5.68 21.81 44.79
CA ARG A 113 -4.76 21.25 45.78
C ARG A 113 -5.01 21.76 47.21
N HIS A 114 -6.28 21.96 47.54
CA HIS A 114 -6.73 22.29 48.90
C HIS A 114 -7.01 21.03 49.74
N LYS A 115 -7.25 19.88 49.09
CA LYS A 115 -7.58 18.61 49.75
C LYS A 115 -6.95 17.42 49.05
N GLU A 116 -6.33 16.53 49.82
CA GLU A 116 -5.76 15.29 49.26
C GLU A 116 -6.85 14.27 48.82
N PRO A 117 -6.62 13.52 47.73
CA PRO A 117 -5.39 13.51 46.94
C PRO A 117 -5.38 14.71 45.98
N PHE A 118 -4.22 15.33 45.80
CA PHE A 118 -4.09 16.42 44.85
C PHE A 118 -4.20 15.88 43.42
N MET A 119 -4.85 16.67 42.55
CA MET A 119 -4.95 16.36 41.13
C MET A 119 -4.13 17.35 40.31
N PRO A 120 -3.38 16.89 39.28
CA PRO A 120 -3.07 15.47 39.02
C PRO A 120 -2.24 14.85 40.16
N PRO A 121 -2.35 13.53 40.41
CA PRO A 121 -1.64 12.87 41.50
C PRO A 121 -0.14 12.77 41.20
N LEU A 122 0.69 12.67 42.25
CA LEU A 122 2.09 12.26 42.11
C LEU A 122 2.27 10.80 42.55
N PRO A 123 2.96 9.97 41.75
CA PRO A 123 3.51 10.25 40.42
C PRO A 123 2.41 10.38 39.36
N ASN A 124 2.60 11.28 38.38
CA ASN A 124 1.63 11.55 37.31
C ASN A 124 1.90 10.64 36.10
N GLU A 125 1.40 9.39 36.15
CA GLU A 125 1.71 8.36 35.14
C GLU A 125 1.16 8.65 33.74
N ILE A 126 0.10 9.46 33.64
CA ILE A 126 -0.55 9.80 32.36
C ILE A 126 -0.19 11.20 31.85
N GLU A 127 0.76 11.87 32.51
CA GLU A 127 1.23 13.22 32.16
C GLU A 127 0.08 14.25 32.06
N ALA A 128 -0.98 14.10 32.88
CA ALA A 128 -2.09 15.03 32.90
C ALA A 128 -1.64 16.43 33.35
N GLU A 129 -2.07 17.48 32.66
CA GLU A 129 -1.75 18.85 33.04
C GLU A 129 -2.55 19.30 34.28
N GLU A 130 -1.95 20.15 35.11
CA GLU A 130 -2.71 20.85 36.16
C GLU A 130 -3.66 21.90 35.58
N LEU A 131 -4.68 22.28 36.35
CA LEU A 131 -5.54 23.40 35.97
C LEU A 131 -4.77 24.72 36.08
N THR A 132 -4.88 25.55 35.07
CA THR A 132 -4.46 26.95 35.14
C THR A 132 -5.33 27.73 36.12
N PRO A 133 -4.85 28.87 36.65
CA PRO A 133 -5.66 29.76 37.49
C PRO A 133 -7.03 30.12 36.89
N LEU A 134 -7.08 30.38 35.58
CA LEU A 134 -8.32 30.76 34.89
C LEU A 134 -9.29 29.58 34.74
N GLU A 135 -8.81 28.38 34.36
CA GLU A 135 -9.65 27.17 34.29
C GLU A 135 -10.23 26.81 35.66
N LEU A 136 -9.41 26.92 36.71
CA LEU A 136 -9.86 26.73 38.08
C LEU A 136 -10.91 27.78 38.48
N GLY A 137 -10.74 29.02 38.01
CA GLY A 137 -11.70 30.11 38.13
C GLY A 137 -13.03 29.83 37.45
N LEU A 138 -13.01 29.33 36.21
CA LEU A 138 -14.19 28.95 35.45
C LEU A 138 -14.97 27.83 36.14
N ILE A 139 -14.28 26.75 36.56
CA ILE A 139 -14.91 25.65 37.31
C ILE A 139 -15.54 26.19 38.60
N ARG A 140 -14.82 27.05 39.33
CA ARG A 140 -15.33 27.66 40.56
C ARG A 140 -16.58 28.51 40.31
N GLN A 141 -16.55 29.35 39.28
CA GLN A 141 -17.65 30.23 38.91
C GLN A 141 -18.87 29.42 38.47
N TRP A 142 -18.69 28.39 37.64
CA TRP A 142 -19.74 27.48 37.25
C TRP A 142 -20.40 26.77 38.44
N ILE A 143 -19.61 26.35 39.44
CA ILE A 143 -20.15 25.78 40.67
C ILE A 143 -20.98 26.82 41.43
N LEU A 144 -20.50 28.06 41.55
CA LEU A 144 -21.22 29.16 42.21
C LEU A 144 -22.55 29.47 41.52
N GLU A 145 -22.62 29.30 40.21
CA GLU A 145 -23.82 29.49 39.39
C GLU A 145 -24.78 28.28 39.42
N GLY A 146 -24.47 27.27 40.23
CA GLY A 146 -25.35 26.14 40.49
C GLY A 146 -25.00 24.88 39.70
N ALA A 147 -23.85 24.84 39.01
CA ALA A 147 -23.32 23.66 38.33
C ALA A 147 -24.34 23.01 37.37
N THR A 148 -24.88 23.80 36.45
CA THR A 148 -25.91 23.35 35.49
C THR A 148 -25.32 23.09 34.10
N SER A 149 -25.96 22.21 33.34
CA SER A 149 -25.77 22.04 31.89
C SER A 149 -27.10 22.36 31.21
N ASP A 150 -27.04 22.92 30.01
CA ASP A 150 -28.23 23.16 29.18
C ASP A 150 -28.78 21.87 28.53
N GLY A 151 -28.10 20.73 28.74
CA GLY A 151 -28.48 19.41 28.25
C GLY A 151 -28.30 19.25 26.74
N THR A 152 -27.64 20.20 26.08
CA THR A 152 -27.26 20.05 24.67
C THR A 152 -26.02 19.16 24.59
N ALA A 153 -26.24 17.84 24.57
CA ALA A 153 -25.17 16.89 24.32
C ALA A 153 -24.36 17.36 23.10
N ARG A 154 -23.06 17.65 23.30
CA ARG A 154 -22.15 18.08 22.24
C ARG A 154 -22.17 17.02 21.14
N GLN A 155 -22.97 17.27 20.10
CA GLN A 155 -22.84 16.51 18.86
C GLN A 155 -21.52 16.93 18.27
N VAL A 156 -20.45 16.20 18.60
CA VAL A 156 -19.21 16.26 17.84
C VAL A 156 -19.58 15.79 16.44
N GLN A 157 -19.92 16.75 15.58
CA GLN A 157 -19.97 16.51 14.15
C GLN A 157 -18.54 16.21 13.73
N LEU A 158 -18.22 14.92 13.70
CA LEU A 158 -17.04 14.43 13.02
C LEU A 158 -17.15 14.86 11.56
N ALA A 159 -16.48 15.95 11.23
CA ALA A 159 -16.36 16.46 9.87
C ALA A 159 -15.41 15.53 9.11
N TRP A 160 -15.90 14.37 8.71
CA TRP A 160 -15.14 13.41 7.91
C TRP A 160 -14.72 14.06 6.60
N GLN A 161 -13.42 14.14 6.38
CA GLN A 161 -12.85 14.68 5.15
C GLN A 161 -12.25 13.53 4.33
N PRO A 162 -12.28 13.62 2.98
CA PRO A 162 -11.51 12.71 2.16
C PRO A 162 -10.01 12.86 2.44
N LEU A 163 -9.28 11.75 2.28
CA LEU A 163 -7.83 11.78 2.32
C LEU A 163 -7.30 12.75 1.24
N PRO A 164 -6.43 13.71 1.62
CA PRO A 164 -5.91 14.68 0.67
C PRO A 164 -5.20 14.04 -0.53
N ALA A 165 -5.50 14.53 -1.74
CA ALA A 165 -4.95 13.95 -2.98
C ALA A 165 -3.43 14.06 -3.11
N HIS A 166 -2.80 14.98 -2.37
CA HIS A 166 -1.35 15.16 -2.37
C HIS A 166 -0.60 14.15 -1.48
N LEU A 167 -1.29 13.38 -0.64
CA LEU A 167 -0.66 12.31 0.13
C LEU A 167 -0.25 11.17 -0.81
N GLN A 168 1.05 11.05 -1.05
CA GLN A 168 1.63 10.02 -1.92
C GLN A 168 2.29 8.86 -1.17
N ALA A 169 1.97 8.69 0.11
CA ALA A 169 2.51 7.60 0.93
C ALA A 169 2.15 6.23 0.31
N ILE A 170 3.18 5.43 0.04
CA ILE A 170 3.04 4.07 -0.48
C ILE A 170 3.01 3.11 0.71
N TYR A 171 1.88 2.46 0.93
CA TYR A 171 1.71 1.49 2.03
C TYR A 171 2.01 0.06 1.61
N THR A 172 1.84 -0.25 0.33
CA THR A 172 2.00 -1.61 -0.18
C THR A 172 2.36 -1.60 -1.66
N VAL A 173 3.18 -2.56 -2.07
CA VAL A 173 3.56 -2.78 -3.47
C VAL A 173 3.54 -4.27 -3.80
N LYS A 174 3.16 -4.60 -5.02
CA LYS A 174 3.28 -5.96 -5.56
C LYS A 174 3.69 -5.97 -7.01
N LEU A 175 4.61 -6.88 -7.31
CA LEU A 175 4.95 -7.25 -8.68
C LEU A 175 3.92 -8.24 -9.23
N SER A 176 3.54 -8.05 -10.48
CA SER A 176 2.84 -9.08 -11.25
C SER A 176 3.71 -10.34 -11.39
N PRO A 177 3.14 -11.54 -11.56
CA PRO A 177 3.89 -12.80 -11.66
C PRO A 177 4.98 -12.81 -12.74
N TRP A 178 4.79 -12.09 -13.84
CA TRP A 178 5.75 -12.01 -14.95
C TRP A 178 6.71 -10.82 -14.86
N GLY A 179 6.69 -10.07 -13.75
CA GLY A 179 7.59 -8.93 -13.55
C GLY A 179 7.38 -7.75 -14.50
N ARG A 180 6.25 -7.67 -15.21
CA ARG A 180 5.96 -6.55 -16.12
C ARG A 180 5.33 -5.35 -15.43
N TYR A 181 4.46 -5.59 -14.45
CA TYR A 181 3.70 -4.55 -13.77
C TYR A 181 4.01 -4.49 -12.27
N VAL A 182 3.94 -3.29 -11.71
CA VAL A 182 3.90 -3.05 -10.26
C VAL A 182 2.56 -2.42 -9.91
N ALA A 183 1.82 -3.02 -8.98
CA ALA A 183 0.70 -2.36 -8.33
C ALA A 183 1.19 -1.70 -7.04
N ALA A 184 0.78 -0.46 -6.79
CA ALA A 184 1.10 0.30 -5.58
C ALA A 184 -0.17 0.83 -4.93
N GLY A 185 -0.35 0.55 -3.63
CA GLY A 185 -1.39 1.13 -2.79
C GLY A 185 -0.90 2.45 -2.21
N ARG A 186 -1.51 3.57 -2.64
CA ARG A 186 -1.19 4.92 -2.17
C ARG A 186 -2.39 5.53 -1.49
N ALA A 187 -2.31 5.66 -0.17
CA ALA A 187 -3.49 5.96 0.64
C ALA A 187 -4.68 5.08 0.19
N ASN A 188 -5.79 5.68 -0.25
CA ASN A 188 -6.98 4.98 -0.71
C ASN A 188 -7.02 4.70 -2.23
N ARG A 189 -5.88 4.83 -2.93
CA ARG A 189 -5.74 4.63 -4.39
C ARG A 189 -4.91 3.40 -4.71
N VAL A 190 -5.13 2.83 -5.89
CA VAL A 190 -4.27 1.79 -6.45
C VAL A 190 -3.78 2.24 -7.82
N SER A 191 -2.47 2.44 -7.94
CA SER A 191 -1.81 2.76 -9.21
C SER A 191 -1.13 1.52 -9.78
N ILE A 192 -1.12 1.39 -11.10
CA ILE A 192 -0.41 0.35 -11.84
C ILE A 192 0.68 1.01 -12.67
N PHE A 193 1.91 0.52 -12.51
CA PHE A 193 3.09 0.94 -13.27
C PHE A 193 3.53 -0.17 -14.21
N GLU A 194 3.99 0.18 -15.40
CA GLU A 194 4.78 -0.73 -16.21
C GLU A 194 6.27 -0.56 -15.87
N ILE A 195 6.97 -1.67 -15.64
CA ILE A 195 8.38 -1.65 -15.22
C ILE A 195 9.29 -1.20 -16.37
N GLY A 196 9.01 -1.66 -17.60
CA GLY A 196 9.86 -1.38 -18.75
C GLY A 196 9.95 0.12 -19.06
N THR A 197 8.82 0.82 -19.09
CA THR A 197 8.76 2.26 -19.35
C THR A 197 8.84 3.13 -18.09
N GLN A 198 8.78 2.54 -16.90
CA GLN A 198 8.71 3.23 -15.60
C GLN A 198 7.54 4.22 -15.49
N SER A 199 6.49 4.03 -16.29
CA SER A 199 5.33 4.93 -16.33
C SER A 199 4.15 4.38 -15.54
N GLU A 200 3.37 5.25 -14.91
CA GLU A 200 2.03 4.90 -14.43
C GLU A 200 1.11 4.71 -15.65
N ILE A 201 0.51 3.52 -15.77
CA ILE A 201 -0.32 3.15 -16.93
C ILE A 201 -1.81 3.04 -16.58
N ALA A 202 -2.15 2.96 -15.29
CA ALA A 202 -3.54 2.95 -14.83
C ALA A 202 -3.67 3.36 -13.37
N GLN A 203 -4.82 3.96 -13.04
CA GLN A 203 -5.33 4.08 -11.68
C GLN A 203 -6.65 3.32 -11.59
N LEU A 204 -6.78 2.47 -10.58
CA LEU A 204 -8.01 1.72 -10.36
C LEU A 204 -9.00 2.58 -9.59
N SER A 205 -10.24 2.66 -10.07
CA SER A 205 -11.31 3.43 -9.47
C SER A 205 -12.53 2.57 -9.19
N ASP A 206 -13.13 2.74 -8.01
CA ASP A 206 -14.46 2.20 -7.74
C ASP A 206 -15.53 3.23 -8.12
N PRO A 207 -16.36 2.95 -9.14
CA PRO A 207 -17.42 3.86 -9.57
C PRO A 207 -18.39 4.25 -8.45
N SER A 208 -18.69 3.34 -7.52
CA SER A 208 -19.61 3.63 -6.41
C SER A 208 -19.06 4.69 -5.45
N LEU A 209 -17.75 4.87 -5.40
CA LEU A 209 -17.12 5.93 -4.59
C LEU A 209 -17.10 7.27 -5.32
N ALA A 210 -17.11 7.26 -6.65
CA ALA A 210 -17.18 8.48 -7.46
C ALA A 210 -18.57 9.16 -7.38
N GLU A 211 -19.61 8.39 -7.05
CA GLU A 211 -20.98 8.89 -6.90
C GLU A 211 -21.27 9.52 -5.52
N LEU A 212 -20.39 9.32 -4.54
CA LEU A 212 -20.56 9.85 -3.20
C LEU A 212 -20.39 11.37 -3.19
N GLN A 213 -21.28 12.06 -2.49
CA GLN A 213 -21.27 13.52 -2.34
C GLN A 213 -21.31 13.93 -0.87
N ASN A 214 -20.71 15.07 -0.56
CA ASN A 214 -20.88 15.82 0.68
C ASN A 214 -21.34 17.23 0.33
N GLU A 215 -22.52 17.63 0.79
CA GLU A 215 -23.07 18.98 0.54
C GLU A 215 -23.08 19.38 -0.95
N GLY A 216 -23.42 18.43 -1.83
CA GLY A 216 -23.45 18.65 -3.28
C GLY A 216 -22.09 18.64 -3.98
N ASN A 217 -20.99 18.46 -3.24
CA ASN A 217 -19.65 18.31 -3.80
C ASN A 217 -19.22 16.83 -3.81
N PRO A 218 -18.41 16.38 -4.78
CA PRO A 218 -17.84 15.03 -4.75
C PRO A 218 -17.10 14.77 -3.44
N PHE A 219 -17.43 13.66 -2.77
CA PHE A 219 -16.81 13.30 -1.50
C PHE A 219 -15.31 13.04 -1.70
N TYR A 220 -14.93 12.38 -2.79
CA TYR A 220 -13.52 12.12 -3.15
C TYR A 220 -13.11 12.94 -4.38
N GLN A 221 -11.88 13.47 -4.35
CA GLN A 221 -11.29 14.15 -5.50
C GLN A 221 -10.53 13.16 -6.39
N GLY A 222 -11.06 12.88 -7.58
CA GLY A 222 -10.44 12.02 -8.59
C GLY A 222 -10.64 10.53 -8.34
N ASN A 223 -9.80 9.71 -8.98
CA ASN A 223 -9.92 8.25 -8.96
C ASN A 223 -9.47 7.66 -7.61
N VAL A 224 -10.41 7.08 -6.87
CA VAL A 224 -10.15 6.37 -5.61
C VAL A 224 -10.56 4.91 -5.72
N ALA A 225 -9.75 4.03 -5.14
CA ALA A 225 -9.98 2.59 -5.17
C ALA A 225 -10.72 2.11 -3.92
N HIS A 226 -10.49 2.74 -2.76
CA HIS A 226 -11.05 2.36 -1.46
C HIS A 226 -11.52 3.60 -0.68
N ARG A 227 -12.30 3.40 0.39
CA ARG A 227 -12.69 4.48 1.31
C ARG A 227 -11.57 4.85 2.29
N ASP A 228 -10.67 3.91 2.52
CA ASP A 228 -9.57 3.96 3.48
C ASP A 228 -8.29 3.43 2.82
N PHE A 229 -7.19 3.40 3.57
CA PHE A 229 -5.88 2.96 3.10
C PHE A 229 -5.88 1.55 2.52
N VAL A 230 -5.23 1.41 1.37
CA VAL A 230 -4.92 0.13 0.74
C VAL A 230 -3.67 -0.43 1.39
N GLN A 231 -3.83 -1.46 2.22
CA GLN A 231 -2.76 -2.02 3.03
C GLN A 231 -2.20 -3.32 2.45
N ALA A 232 -2.96 -4.00 1.58
CA ALA A 232 -2.48 -5.20 0.92
C ALA A 232 -2.89 -5.28 -0.55
N LEU A 233 -2.01 -5.87 -1.34
CA LEU A 233 -2.20 -6.19 -2.75
C LEU A 233 -1.80 -7.64 -3.00
N ALA A 234 -2.43 -8.29 -3.98
CA ALA A 234 -2.02 -9.60 -4.47
C ALA A 234 -2.48 -9.79 -5.92
N PHE A 235 -1.56 -10.12 -6.83
CA PHE A 235 -1.94 -10.58 -8.17
C PHE A 235 -2.33 -12.06 -8.11
N SER A 236 -3.29 -12.45 -8.95
CA SER A 236 -3.53 -13.86 -9.26
C SER A 236 -2.31 -14.46 -9.97
N PRO A 237 -2.08 -15.79 -9.88
CA PRO A 237 -0.95 -16.44 -10.54
C PRO A 237 -0.90 -16.22 -12.06
N ASP A 238 -2.06 -16.06 -12.70
CA ASP A 238 -2.18 -15.76 -14.13
C ASP A 238 -2.10 -14.26 -14.46
N GLY A 239 -1.85 -13.40 -13.48
CA GLY A 239 -1.69 -11.94 -13.64
C GLY A 239 -2.94 -11.19 -14.11
N ARG A 240 -4.09 -11.85 -14.29
CA ARG A 240 -5.31 -11.23 -14.84
C ARG A 240 -6.15 -10.51 -13.81
N THR A 241 -6.02 -10.90 -12.54
CA THR A 241 -6.78 -10.32 -11.43
C THR A 241 -5.82 -9.74 -10.40
N LEU A 242 -6.10 -8.52 -9.94
CA LEU A 242 -5.48 -7.94 -8.75
C LEU A 242 -6.50 -7.94 -7.63
N ALA A 243 -6.13 -8.42 -6.45
CA ALA A 243 -6.86 -8.16 -5.22
C ALA A 243 -6.23 -6.94 -4.52
N SER A 244 -7.05 -6.00 -4.06
CA SER A 244 -6.63 -4.95 -3.14
C SER A 244 -7.48 -4.96 -1.88
N ALA A 245 -6.86 -4.83 -0.72
CA ALA A 245 -7.53 -4.85 0.56
C ALA A 245 -7.26 -3.55 1.33
N GLY A 246 -8.33 -2.99 1.88
CA GLY A 246 -8.31 -1.91 2.85
C GLY A 246 -9.17 -2.29 4.06
N TYR A 247 -9.56 -1.29 4.86
CA TYR A 247 -10.36 -1.55 6.05
C TYR A 247 -11.67 -2.27 5.74
N ARG A 248 -11.78 -3.52 6.24
CA ARG A 248 -12.96 -4.40 6.14
C ARG A 248 -13.44 -4.76 4.72
N VAL A 249 -12.70 -4.38 3.67
CA VAL A 249 -13.12 -4.59 2.28
C VAL A 249 -11.97 -5.12 1.44
N ILE A 250 -12.26 -6.13 0.62
CA ILE A 250 -11.41 -6.62 -0.45
C ILE A 250 -12.10 -6.32 -1.78
N LYS A 251 -11.36 -5.77 -2.74
CA LYS A 251 -11.82 -5.55 -4.11
C LYS A 251 -11.00 -6.38 -5.08
N LEU A 252 -11.66 -6.95 -6.07
CA LEU A 252 -11.05 -7.72 -7.14
C LEU A 252 -11.13 -6.91 -8.43
N TRP A 253 -9.99 -6.71 -9.06
CA TRP A 253 -9.83 -5.93 -10.28
C TRP A 253 -9.43 -6.89 -11.39
N LYS A 254 -10.34 -7.14 -12.33
CA LYS A 254 -10.05 -7.96 -13.49
C LYS A 254 -9.59 -7.06 -14.63
N ARG A 255 -8.43 -7.37 -15.22
CA ARG A 255 -7.99 -6.72 -16.46
C ARG A 255 -8.99 -7.09 -17.57
N ALA A 256 -9.51 -6.08 -18.27
CA ALA A 256 -10.30 -6.34 -19.47
C ALA A 256 -9.46 -7.11 -20.49
N ASP A 257 -10.08 -8.07 -21.18
CA ASP A 257 -9.41 -8.77 -22.27
C ASP A 257 -8.95 -7.74 -23.29
N GLN A 258 -7.70 -7.85 -23.76
CA GLN A 258 -7.23 -6.96 -24.81
C GLN A 258 -7.90 -7.39 -26.12
N PRO A 259 -8.74 -6.54 -26.73
CA PRO A 259 -9.35 -6.89 -28.01
C PRO A 259 -8.26 -7.04 -29.07
N LEU A 260 -8.56 -7.78 -30.14
CA LEU A 260 -7.74 -7.74 -31.36
C LEU A 260 -7.65 -6.28 -31.83
N VAL A 261 -6.47 -5.68 -31.72
CA VAL A 261 -6.23 -4.26 -32.05
C VAL A 261 -5.86 -4.03 -33.51
N GLY A 262 -5.58 -5.09 -34.26
CA GLY A 262 -5.24 -5.03 -35.68
C GLY A 262 -5.06 -6.41 -36.29
N GLN A 263 -5.35 -6.50 -37.58
CA GLN A 263 -5.08 -7.66 -38.42
C GLN A 263 -4.64 -7.13 -39.78
N PHE A 264 -3.61 -7.76 -40.35
CA PHE A 264 -3.16 -7.49 -41.70
C PHE A 264 -2.91 -8.81 -42.42
N GLU A 265 -3.15 -8.81 -43.72
CA GLU A 265 -2.88 -9.97 -44.58
C GLU A 265 -1.49 -9.84 -45.18
N LEU A 266 -0.80 -10.98 -45.30
CA LEU A 266 0.46 -11.06 -46.03
C LEU A 266 0.25 -11.78 -47.36
N PRO A 267 1.14 -11.57 -48.35
CA PRO A 267 0.91 -12.06 -49.72
C PRO A 267 0.84 -13.58 -49.87
N GLN A 268 1.29 -14.34 -48.87
CA GLN A 268 1.42 -15.78 -48.90
C GLN A 268 1.06 -16.37 -47.53
N GLU A 269 0.83 -17.68 -47.49
CA GLU A 269 0.64 -18.42 -46.24
C GLU A 269 1.86 -18.27 -45.32
N ILE A 270 1.59 -18.12 -44.02
CA ILE A 270 2.59 -17.91 -42.98
C ILE A 270 3.00 -19.28 -42.41
N VAL A 271 4.28 -19.60 -42.51
CA VAL A 271 4.85 -20.83 -41.96
C VAL A 271 5.34 -20.62 -40.53
N SER A 272 6.03 -19.50 -40.27
CA SER A 272 6.57 -19.16 -38.95
C SER A 272 6.65 -17.65 -38.78
N ILE A 273 6.58 -17.18 -37.54
CA ILE A 273 6.69 -15.77 -37.17
C ILE A 273 7.49 -15.59 -35.88
N THR A 274 8.30 -14.54 -35.82
CA THR A 274 8.92 -14.07 -34.57
C THR A 274 8.86 -12.55 -34.53
N ALA A 275 8.70 -11.98 -33.33
CA ALA A 275 8.64 -10.53 -33.13
C ALA A 275 9.90 -10.01 -32.44
N ASN A 276 10.30 -8.80 -32.78
CA ASN A 276 11.28 -8.01 -32.04
C ASN A 276 10.56 -6.80 -31.43
N SER A 277 10.44 -6.80 -30.10
CA SER A 277 9.75 -5.75 -29.37
C SER A 277 10.50 -4.42 -29.35
N GLU A 278 11.82 -4.42 -29.52
CA GLU A 278 12.64 -3.21 -29.52
C GLU A 278 12.45 -2.42 -30.82
N THR A 279 12.51 -3.11 -31.97
CA THR A 279 12.32 -2.49 -33.29
C THR A 279 10.84 -2.36 -33.69
N ARG A 280 9.92 -2.97 -32.92
CA ARG A 280 8.47 -3.09 -33.23
C ARG A 280 8.21 -3.72 -34.60
N GLN A 281 9.05 -4.67 -34.98
CA GLN A 281 8.92 -5.43 -36.22
C GLN A 281 8.67 -6.91 -35.94
N ALA A 282 8.13 -7.63 -36.92
CA ALA A 282 8.15 -9.08 -36.95
C ALA A 282 8.85 -9.58 -38.21
N ALA A 283 9.52 -10.72 -38.09
CA ALA A 283 10.00 -11.51 -39.21
C ALA A 283 9.01 -12.65 -39.45
N VAL A 284 8.58 -12.83 -40.70
CA VAL A 284 7.56 -13.79 -41.09
C VAL A 284 8.10 -14.65 -42.24
N ALA A 285 8.19 -15.95 -42.02
CA ALA A 285 8.53 -16.94 -43.03
C ALA A 285 7.27 -17.29 -43.82
N LEU A 286 7.35 -17.17 -45.14
CA LEU A 286 6.26 -17.39 -46.07
C LEU A 286 6.39 -18.73 -46.80
N ALA A 287 5.28 -19.23 -47.33
CA ALA A 287 5.23 -20.48 -48.09
C ALA A 287 6.08 -20.48 -49.38
N ASP A 288 6.46 -19.30 -49.89
CA ASP A 288 7.38 -19.14 -51.02
C ASP A 288 8.88 -19.19 -50.62
N HIS A 289 9.15 -19.61 -49.38
CA HIS A 289 10.47 -19.72 -48.75
C HIS A 289 11.16 -18.38 -48.45
N SER A 290 10.50 -17.26 -48.73
CA SER A 290 11.00 -15.94 -48.36
C SER A 290 10.72 -15.64 -46.88
N ILE A 291 11.46 -14.66 -46.34
CA ILE A 291 11.17 -14.08 -45.03
C ILE A 291 10.88 -12.60 -45.24
N VAL A 292 9.73 -12.11 -44.80
CA VAL A 292 9.41 -10.68 -44.83
C VAL A 292 9.59 -10.07 -43.45
N LEU A 293 10.14 -8.87 -43.39
CA LEU A 293 10.14 -8.04 -42.20
C LEU A 293 8.97 -7.08 -42.29
N VAL A 294 8.11 -7.09 -41.28
CA VAL A 294 6.87 -6.30 -41.25
C VAL A 294 6.83 -5.38 -40.05
N GLN A 295 6.30 -4.18 -40.24
CA GLN A 295 6.02 -3.26 -39.16
C GLN A 295 4.77 -3.71 -38.40
N LEU A 296 4.85 -3.89 -37.08
CA LEU A 296 3.73 -4.42 -36.29
C LEU A 296 2.52 -3.47 -36.18
N SER A 297 2.70 -2.18 -36.48
CA SER A 297 1.63 -1.18 -36.35
C SER A 297 0.60 -1.22 -37.49
N ASP A 298 1.01 -1.62 -38.69
CA ASP A 298 0.19 -1.54 -39.90
C ASP A 298 0.38 -2.75 -40.85
N GLY A 299 1.31 -3.66 -40.55
CA GLY A 299 1.61 -4.81 -41.39
C GLY A 299 2.46 -4.48 -42.62
N GLN A 300 3.00 -3.26 -42.73
CA GLN A 300 3.79 -2.87 -43.89
C GLN A 300 5.04 -3.74 -43.98
N ILE A 301 5.22 -4.43 -45.12
CA ILE A 301 6.47 -5.11 -45.45
C ILE A 301 7.54 -4.05 -45.68
N VAL A 302 8.54 -4.02 -44.81
CA VAL A 302 9.68 -3.10 -44.92
C VAL A 302 10.83 -3.72 -45.71
N LYS A 303 11.00 -5.05 -45.63
CA LYS A 303 12.06 -5.80 -46.34
C LYS A 303 11.62 -7.22 -46.66
N THR A 304 12.25 -7.77 -47.69
CA THR A 304 12.14 -9.18 -48.04
C THR A 304 13.53 -9.79 -48.06
N LEU A 305 13.73 -10.85 -47.29
CA LEU A 305 14.96 -11.64 -47.21
C LEU A 305 14.75 -12.89 -48.05
N THR A 306 15.61 -13.08 -49.05
CA THR A 306 15.55 -14.21 -49.98
C THR A 306 16.88 -14.97 -49.95
N GLY A 307 16.82 -16.28 -50.13
CA GLY A 307 18.01 -17.11 -50.19
C GLY A 307 17.78 -18.57 -49.83
N HIS A 308 16.83 -18.87 -48.95
CA HIS A 308 16.42 -20.24 -48.68
C HIS A 308 15.82 -20.88 -49.95
N THR A 309 16.16 -22.13 -50.20
CA THR A 309 15.70 -22.87 -51.39
C THR A 309 14.57 -23.85 -51.09
N ASP A 310 14.17 -23.96 -49.83
CA ASP A 310 13.11 -24.81 -49.33
C ASP A 310 12.46 -24.16 -48.09
N GLN A 311 11.36 -24.71 -47.60
CA GLN A 311 10.54 -24.17 -46.52
C GLN A 311 11.35 -23.74 -45.30
N VAL A 312 11.13 -22.50 -44.86
CA VAL A 312 11.70 -21.96 -43.63
C VAL A 312 10.81 -22.37 -42.46
N ASN A 313 11.32 -23.25 -41.60
CA ASN A 313 10.54 -23.91 -40.55
C ASN A 313 10.40 -23.06 -39.29
N GLN A 314 11.45 -22.32 -38.91
CA GLN A 314 11.40 -21.46 -37.73
C GLN A 314 12.34 -20.27 -37.85
N LEU A 315 11.97 -19.18 -37.17
CA LEU A 315 12.72 -17.93 -37.04
C LEU A 315 12.98 -17.62 -35.57
N THR A 316 14.14 -17.02 -35.27
CA THR A 316 14.42 -16.45 -33.94
C THR A 316 15.29 -15.20 -34.05
N TYR A 317 15.02 -14.17 -33.25
CA TYR A 317 15.94 -13.04 -33.13
C TYR A 317 17.11 -13.43 -32.22
N ILE A 318 18.32 -13.04 -32.64
CA ILE A 318 19.56 -13.20 -31.88
C ILE A 318 19.89 -11.90 -31.13
N SER A 319 19.62 -10.76 -31.79
CA SER A 319 19.79 -9.42 -31.24
C SER A 319 18.87 -8.44 -31.99
N GLU A 320 18.93 -7.14 -31.66
CA GLU A 320 18.13 -6.07 -32.28
C GLU A 320 18.08 -6.17 -33.82
N ASN A 321 19.24 -6.40 -34.44
CA ASN A 321 19.41 -6.36 -35.90
C ASN A 321 19.83 -7.70 -36.52
N GLN A 322 19.71 -8.80 -35.77
CA GLN A 322 20.17 -10.10 -36.22
C GLN A 322 19.08 -11.17 -36.04
N LEU A 323 18.74 -11.84 -37.14
CA LEU A 323 17.75 -12.91 -37.21
C LEU A 323 18.43 -14.21 -37.61
N ALA A 324 18.04 -15.33 -36.98
CA ALA A 324 18.33 -16.68 -37.45
C ALA A 324 17.07 -17.32 -38.06
N SER A 325 17.27 -18.10 -39.10
CA SER A 325 16.25 -18.94 -39.72
C SER A 325 16.78 -20.34 -39.98
N VAL A 326 15.92 -21.34 -39.84
CA VAL A 326 16.23 -22.74 -40.14
C VAL A 326 15.25 -23.30 -41.17
N SER A 327 15.73 -24.15 -42.06
CA SER A 327 14.96 -24.60 -43.23
C SER A 327 15.18 -26.08 -43.58
N ASN A 328 14.22 -26.62 -44.34
CA ASN A 328 14.33 -27.90 -45.03
C ASN A 328 15.48 -27.97 -46.04
N ASP A 329 16.01 -26.82 -46.48
CA ASP A 329 17.19 -26.76 -47.35
C ASP A 329 18.48 -27.17 -46.63
N ARG A 330 18.37 -27.56 -45.35
CA ARG A 330 19.44 -27.99 -44.44
C ARG A 330 20.35 -26.85 -44.01
N THR A 331 19.87 -25.63 -44.10
CA THR A 331 20.64 -24.45 -43.71
C THR A 331 20.06 -23.78 -42.47
N LEU A 332 20.97 -23.30 -41.62
CA LEU A 332 20.72 -22.19 -40.71
C LEU A 332 21.28 -20.94 -41.37
N ARG A 333 20.44 -19.92 -41.58
CA ARG A 333 20.87 -18.63 -42.11
C ARG A 333 20.77 -17.54 -41.07
N LEU A 334 21.72 -16.63 -41.13
CA LEU A 334 21.77 -15.41 -40.35
C LEU A 334 21.50 -14.22 -41.25
N TRP A 335 20.71 -13.28 -40.77
CA TRP A 335 20.32 -12.09 -41.51
C TRP A 335 20.58 -10.85 -40.70
N ASN A 336 21.09 -9.81 -41.36
CA ASN A 336 21.07 -8.45 -40.86
C ASN A 336 19.71 -7.84 -41.21
N THR A 337 18.85 -7.64 -40.23
CA THR A 337 17.49 -7.09 -40.45
C THR A 337 17.49 -5.59 -40.70
N ALA A 338 18.49 -4.87 -40.19
CA ALA A 338 18.66 -3.43 -40.46
C ALA A 338 19.04 -3.15 -41.91
N GLU A 339 19.78 -4.06 -42.56
CA GLU A 339 20.22 -3.93 -43.96
C GLU A 339 19.36 -4.75 -44.93
N GLY A 340 18.75 -5.84 -44.48
CA GLY A 340 18.00 -6.77 -45.32
C GLY A 340 18.90 -7.75 -46.07
N THR A 341 20.08 -8.03 -45.54
CA THR A 341 21.14 -8.78 -46.20
C THR A 341 21.46 -10.07 -45.44
N PRO A 342 21.87 -11.15 -46.13
CA PRO A 342 22.40 -12.33 -45.46
C PRO A 342 23.72 -11.97 -44.78
N SER A 343 23.88 -12.39 -43.51
CA SER A 343 25.08 -12.16 -42.70
C SER A 343 25.86 -13.43 -42.38
N GLY A 344 25.33 -14.61 -42.71
CA GLY A 344 25.99 -15.89 -42.50
C GLY A 344 25.10 -17.07 -42.87
N GLN A 345 25.71 -18.22 -43.12
CA GLN A 345 25.00 -19.46 -43.43
C GLN A 345 25.81 -20.64 -42.91
N LEU A 346 25.10 -21.62 -42.37
CA LEU A 346 25.65 -22.85 -41.84
C LEU A 346 24.86 -24.02 -42.42
N GLU A 347 25.58 -25.04 -42.87
CA GLU A 347 25.01 -26.26 -43.43
C GLU A 347 24.90 -27.33 -42.34
N ALA A 348 23.75 -28.00 -42.29
CA ALA A 348 23.52 -29.18 -41.48
C ALA A 348 23.44 -30.42 -42.38
N ALA A 349 23.63 -31.60 -41.78
CA ALA A 349 23.54 -32.86 -42.53
C ALA A 349 22.11 -33.15 -43.02
N THR A 350 21.11 -32.70 -42.27
CA THR A 350 19.68 -32.95 -42.48
C THR A 350 18.87 -31.67 -42.28
N ALA A 351 17.59 -31.71 -42.65
CA ALA A 351 16.69 -30.56 -42.56
C ALA A 351 16.58 -30.07 -41.10
N LEU A 352 16.63 -28.75 -40.90
CA LEU A 352 16.52 -28.14 -39.57
C LEU A 352 15.07 -27.74 -39.30
N THR A 353 14.52 -28.15 -38.16
CA THR A 353 13.08 -28.04 -37.86
C THR A 353 12.77 -26.95 -36.85
N ASN A 354 13.63 -26.76 -35.83
CA ASN A 354 13.42 -25.71 -34.82
C ASN A 354 14.71 -24.95 -34.53
N VAL A 355 14.58 -23.71 -34.06
CA VAL A 355 15.69 -22.87 -33.57
C VAL A 355 15.26 -22.02 -32.37
N LEU A 356 16.11 -21.95 -31.35
CA LEU A 356 15.93 -21.10 -30.17
C LEU A 356 17.24 -20.37 -29.83
N THR A 357 17.12 -19.13 -29.34
CA THR A 357 18.27 -18.33 -28.88
C THR A 357 18.37 -18.41 -27.35
N GLY A 358 19.55 -18.74 -26.83
CA GLY A 358 19.90 -18.63 -25.42
C GLY A 358 20.19 -17.19 -24.98
N PRO A 359 20.20 -16.88 -23.66
CA PRO A 359 20.48 -15.55 -23.14
C PRO A 359 21.87 -14.98 -23.51
N ASP A 360 22.81 -15.87 -23.84
CA ASP A 360 24.19 -15.59 -24.25
C ASP A 360 24.33 -15.44 -25.78
N GLY A 361 23.24 -15.54 -26.53
CA GLY A 361 23.23 -15.53 -27.98
C GLY A 361 23.59 -16.87 -28.64
N THR A 362 23.77 -17.94 -27.87
CA THR A 362 23.94 -19.30 -28.39
C THR A 362 22.67 -19.76 -29.08
N LEU A 363 22.77 -20.42 -30.25
CA LEU A 363 21.63 -20.99 -30.94
C LEU A 363 21.54 -22.49 -30.67
N TYR A 364 20.31 -22.96 -30.48
CA TYR A 364 19.98 -24.38 -30.33
C TYR A 364 19.05 -24.75 -31.46
N THR A 365 19.46 -25.69 -32.32
CA THR A 365 18.60 -26.22 -33.38
C THR A 365 18.24 -27.67 -33.14
N THR A 366 17.12 -28.08 -33.70
CA THR A 366 16.79 -29.51 -33.87
C THR A 366 16.69 -29.83 -35.34
N ASP A 367 17.12 -31.03 -35.73
CA ASP A 367 16.99 -31.51 -37.10
C ASP A 367 15.82 -32.51 -37.26
N ALA A 368 15.54 -32.93 -38.49
CA ALA A 368 14.46 -33.85 -38.82
C ALA A 368 14.67 -35.27 -38.26
N GLU A 369 15.88 -35.59 -37.77
CA GLU A 369 16.20 -36.85 -37.08
C GLU A 369 16.07 -36.72 -35.56
N GLY A 370 15.70 -35.53 -35.05
CA GLY A 370 15.54 -35.25 -33.63
C GLY A 370 16.85 -34.97 -32.90
N LYS A 371 17.96 -34.71 -33.60
CA LYS A 371 19.23 -34.33 -32.97
C LYS A 371 19.23 -32.85 -32.64
N VAL A 372 19.70 -32.53 -31.44
CA VAL A 372 19.97 -31.13 -31.03
C VAL A 372 21.39 -30.76 -31.44
N GLN A 373 21.54 -29.62 -32.10
CA GLN A 373 22.83 -29.04 -32.45
C GLN A 373 22.94 -27.68 -31.74
N VAL A 374 24.12 -27.41 -31.15
CA VAL A 374 24.39 -26.18 -30.41
C VAL A 374 25.38 -25.37 -31.21
N TRP A 375 25.09 -24.08 -31.40
CA TRP A 375 25.89 -23.19 -32.21
C TRP A 375 26.32 -21.99 -31.39
N THR A 376 27.62 -21.88 -31.17
CA THR A 376 28.21 -20.78 -30.40
C THR A 376 28.85 -19.78 -31.33
N LYS A 377 28.83 -18.50 -30.93
CA LYS A 377 29.44 -17.42 -31.71
C LYS A 377 30.95 -17.37 -31.41
N ALA A 378 31.77 -17.59 -32.43
CA ALA A 378 33.21 -17.37 -32.41
C ALA A 378 33.59 -16.08 -33.14
N ASP A 379 34.87 -15.68 -33.07
CA ASP A 379 35.40 -14.46 -33.70
C ASP A 379 35.11 -14.36 -35.22
N ASN A 380 34.93 -15.51 -35.88
CA ASN A 380 34.67 -15.62 -37.33
C ASN A 380 33.22 -16.02 -37.67
N GLY A 381 32.28 -15.94 -36.70
CA GLY A 381 30.88 -16.33 -36.87
C GLY A 381 30.48 -17.55 -36.04
N TYR A 382 29.28 -18.07 -36.27
CA TYR A 382 28.76 -19.22 -35.52
C TYR A 382 29.44 -20.54 -35.95
N GLN A 383 29.70 -21.44 -35.00
CA GLN A 383 30.20 -22.78 -35.25
C GLN A 383 29.39 -23.82 -34.46
N VAL A 384 29.24 -25.03 -35.01
CA VAL A 384 28.66 -26.18 -34.27
C VAL A 384 29.63 -26.59 -33.19
N SER A 385 29.16 -26.67 -31.94
CA SER A 385 29.92 -27.20 -30.81
C SER A 385 29.74 -28.70 -30.63
#